data_AF-A0A135UHC5-F1
#
_entry.id   AF-A0A135UHC5-F1
#
_cell.length_a   1.000
_cell.length_b   1.000
_cell.length_c   1.000
_cell.angle_alpha   90.00
_cell.angle_beta   90.00
_cell.angle_gamma   90.00
#
_symmetry.space_group_name_H-M   'P 1'
#
loop_
_entity.id
_entity.type
_entity.pdbx_description
1 polymer ?
#
loop_
_entity_poly.entity_id
_entity_poly.type
_entity_poly.pdbx_seq_one_letter_code
_entity_poly.pdbx_strand_id
1 'polypeptide(L)'
;MISQSDPDRLASEPAVARVLGSVKKLRATTAKDLYASMQRNVDSKEKNPHKKDVPMEFWPLIKVVRIFTKANALSTGAVIVDLPGVQDSNAARAAVAAVDDKTAKSLLGDSFKRQLKYDGIYSAVTFICSKTDDISVIEAAESLDIESDISASWSKIEKLRGELQELKKTLNDAREEKSDLVDGLEQINTLWDKWDDLSSKHADGQTVFAPSESKKRKRGATSSKSRKRKSSYSSSSESDDEDYNSDSDKENNPDNQNRQPLTEFNIQEKLADLKNQKKKIRQSLKELDATLSNIRQQIKTIQSEEERLLGAAKAVCIQGRNTYSKGAIQRDFAMGIKELDQEAAIEEDGETFNPDEDIRDYDKVARNLPVFCVSSRAYQKMRGRLQKDHFNNDGFRDVNETEVPQLQQHAKKLTEGGRAASGCRFLTELSQLLNPMKTWAANDESRSH
;
A
#
# COMPACT_ATOMS: atom_id res chain seq x y z
N MET A 1 -29.68 -23.61 12.19
CA MET A 1 -29.48 -24.67 13.19
C MET A 1 -28.92 -24.19 14.54
N ILE A 2 -28.34 -22.99 14.66
CA ILE A 2 -27.77 -22.47 15.95
C ILE A 2 -28.80 -21.69 16.79
N SER A 3 -29.94 -21.30 16.21
CA SER A 3 -30.99 -20.52 16.89
C SER A 3 -31.88 -21.32 17.86
N GLN A 4 -31.63 -22.63 18.03
CA GLN A 4 -32.41 -23.52 18.92
C GLN A 4 -31.54 -24.31 19.92
N SER A 5 -30.23 -24.06 19.97
CA SER A 5 -29.32 -24.75 20.89
C SER A 5 -29.20 -24.01 22.22
N ASP A 6 -29.49 -24.71 23.31
CA ASP A 6 -29.34 -24.24 24.69
C ASP A 6 -27.85 -23.98 25.02
N PRO A 7 -27.46 -22.80 25.53
CA PRO A 7 -26.07 -22.47 25.86
C PRO A 7 -25.38 -23.51 26.75
N ASP A 8 -26.12 -24.13 27.67
CA ASP A 8 -25.60 -25.15 28.58
C ASP A 8 -25.23 -26.45 27.84
N ARG A 9 -25.95 -26.78 26.76
CA ARG A 9 -25.64 -27.92 25.89
C ARG A 9 -24.40 -27.68 25.02
N LEU A 10 -24.18 -26.44 24.60
CA LEU A 10 -22.98 -26.06 23.84
C LEU A 10 -21.74 -25.98 24.73
N ALA A 11 -21.89 -25.50 25.98
CA ALA A 11 -20.80 -25.45 26.94
C ALA A 11 -20.34 -26.84 27.42
N SER A 12 -21.25 -27.82 27.43
CA SER A 12 -20.98 -29.22 27.82
C SER A 12 -20.39 -30.08 26.70
N GLU A 13 -20.25 -29.57 25.48
CA GLU A 13 -19.57 -30.28 24.41
C GLU A 13 -18.09 -30.53 24.76
N PRO A 14 -17.57 -31.78 24.67
CA PRO A 14 -16.24 -32.12 25.18
C PRO A 14 -15.08 -31.30 24.61
N ALA A 15 -15.24 -30.81 23.38
CA ALA A 15 -14.26 -29.94 22.73
C ALA A 15 -14.26 -28.51 23.30
N VAL A 16 -15.43 -27.98 23.65
CA VAL A 16 -15.62 -26.65 24.24
C VAL A 16 -15.26 -26.66 25.72
N ALA A 17 -15.78 -27.63 26.48
CA ALA A 17 -15.55 -27.79 27.92
C ALA A 17 -14.07 -27.90 28.29
N ARG A 18 -13.25 -28.50 27.41
CA ARG A 18 -11.79 -28.62 27.63
C ARG A 18 -11.05 -27.28 27.55
N VAL A 19 -11.61 -26.30 26.85
CA VAL A 19 -10.94 -25.02 26.56
C VAL A 19 -11.51 -23.89 27.40
N LEU A 20 -12.79 -23.93 27.74
CA LEU A 20 -13.42 -22.94 28.62
C LEU A 20 -12.71 -22.86 29.98
N GLY A 21 -12.45 -21.64 30.45
CA GLY A 21 -11.75 -21.38 31.72
C GLY A 21 -10.23 -21.62 31.69
N SER A 22 -9.67 -22.17 30.59
CA SER A 22 -8.24 -22.38 30.46
C SER A 22 -7.49 -21.10 30.03
N VAL A 23 -6.22 -20.98 30.45
CA VAL A 23 -5.33 -19.88 30.04
C VAL A 23 -4.15 -20.45 29.26
N LYS A 24 -4.08 -20.13 27.97
CA LYS A 24 -2.96 -20.52 27.11
C LYS A 24 -1.88 -19.44 27.11
N LYS A 25 -0.70 -19.76 27.64
CA LYS A 25 0.46 -18.86 27.65
C LYS A 25 1.32 -19.12 26.41
N LEU A 26 1.48 -18.11 25.56
CA LEU A 26 2.37 -18.13 24.41
C LEU A 26 3.58 -17.24 24.69
N ARG A 27 4.78 -17.70 24.29
CA ARG A 27 6.03 -16.95 24.40
C ARG A 27 6.77 -17.05 23.09
N ALA A 28 7.28 -15.93 22.61
CA ALA A 28 8.10 -15.85 21.41
C ALA A 28 9.07 -14.69 21.54
N THR A 29 10.21 -14.78 20.87
CA THR A 29 11.23 -13.72 20.82
C THR A 29 10.95 -12.71 19.71
N THR A 30 10.25 -13.12 18.64
CA THR A 30 9.88 -12.25 17.53
C THR A 30 8.36 -12.09 17.39
N ALA A 31 7.93 -10.93 16.88
CA ALA A 31 6.51 -10.66 16.63
C ALA A 31 5.91 -11.59 15.56
N LYS A 32 6.71 -12.02 14.57
CA LYS A 32 6.26 -12.94 13.51
C LYS A 32 5.94 -14.33 14.08
N ASP A 33 6.79 -14.84 14.97
CA ASP A 33 6.59 -16.16 15.58
C ASP A 33 5.41 -16.14 16.56
N LEU A 34 5.25 -15.04 17.30
CA LEU A 34 4.09 -14.83 18.16
C LEU A 34 2.79 -14.81 17.33
N TYR A 35 2.78 -14.08 16.22
CA TYR A 35 1.65 -14.00 15.31
C TYR A 35 1.31 -15.39 14.74
N ALA A 36 2.29 -16.14 14.22
CA ALA A 36 2.07 -17.48 13.69
C ALA A 36 1.52 -18.47 14.73
N SER A 37 1.97 -18.34 15.99
CA SER A 37 1.47 -19.16 17.10
C SER A 37 0.05 -18.78 17.53
N MET A 38 -0.28 -17.48 17.47
CA MET A 38 -1.59 -16.94 17.81
C MET A 38 -2.63 -17.19 16.72
N GLN A 39 -2.22 -17.17 15.45
CA GLN A 39 -3.09 -17.35 14.28
C GLN A 39 -3.90 -18.65 14.36
N ARG A 40 -3.34 -19.71 14.94
CA ARG A 40 -4.04 -21.00 15.14
C ARG A 40 -5.29 -20.90 16.02
N ASN A 41 -5.35 -19.91 16.91
CA ASN A 41 -6.47 -19.74 17.84
C ASN A 41 -7.37 -18.54 17.47
N VAL A 42 -6.85 -17.56 16.72
CA VAL A 42 -7.53 -16.27 16.47
C VAL A 42 -8.06 -16.15 15.03
N ASP A 43 -7.57 -16.96 14.08
CA ASP A 43 -8.00 -16.88 12.68
C ASP A 43 -9.29 -17.67 12.43
N SER A 44 -10.12 -17.18 11.51
CA SER A 44 -11.35 -17.85 11.04
C SER A 44 -11.03 -18.80 9.88
N LYS A 45 -11.78 -19.91 9.74
CA LYS A 45 -11.58 -20.88 8.64
C LYS A 45 -11.81 -20.27 7.26
N GLU A 46 -12.59 -19.20 7.16
CA GLU A 46 -12.95 -18.58 5.87
C GLU A 46 -11.74 -18.07 5.07
N LYS A 47 -10.63 -17.71 5.75
CA LYS A 47 -9.44 -17.18 5.07
C LYS A 47 -8.49 -18.25 4.54
N ASN A 48 -8.68 -19.53 4.85
CA ASN A 48 -7.77 -20.62 4.45
C ASN A 48 -8.53 -21.90 4.06
N PRO A 49 -9.13 -21.99 2.84
CA PRO A 49 -9.91 -23.15 2.40
C PRO A 49 -9.10 -24.45 2.23
N HIS A 50 -7.77 -24.39 2.32
CA HIS A 50 -6.86 -25.52 2.10
C HIS A 50 -6.42 -26.27 3.38
N LYS A 51 -6.83 -25.85 4.58
CA LYS A 51 -6.56 -26.59 5.83
C LYS A 51 -7.82 -27.29 6.32
N LYS A 52 -8.09 -28.48 5.76
CA LYS A 52 -9.23 -29.35 6.13
C LYS A 52 -9.19 -29.92 7.57
N ASP A 53 -8.09 -29.76 8.30
CA ASP A 53 -7.86 -30.44 9.59
C ASP A 53 -7.82 -29.54 10.85
N VAL A 54 -8.47 -28.38 10.85
CA VAL A 54 -8.68 -27.64 12.12
C VAL A 54 -10.08 -27.96 12.66
N PRO A 55 -10.20 -28.76 13.74
CA PRO A 55 -11.49 -29.30 14.19
C PRO A 55 -12.44 -28.24 14.76
N MET A 56 -11.93 -27.11 15.27
CA MET A 56 -12.74 -26.09 15.94
C MET A 56 -12.13 -24.70 15.75
N GLU A 57 -12.99 -23.68 15.61
CA GLU A 57 -12.59 -22.28 15.66
C GLU A 57 -12.61 -21.80 17.11
N PHE A 58 -11.46 -21.40 17.64
CA PHE A 58 -11.35 -20.98 19.04
C PHE A 58 -11.66 -19.50 19.25
N TRP A 59 -11.63 -18.68 18.20
CA TRP A 59 -11.79 -17.22 18.30
C TRP A 59 -13.10 -16.78 18.98
N PRO A 60 -14.26 -17.46 18.84
CA PRO A 60 -15.49 -17.07 19.55
C PRO A 60 -15.43 -17.33 21.06
N LEU A 61 -14.58 -18.27 21.50
CA LEU A 61 -14.40 -18.67 22.90
C LEU A 61 -13.34 -17.83 23.64
N ILE A 62 -12.57 -17.01 22.91
CA ILE A 62 -11.53 -16.17 23.50
C ILE A 62 -12.17 -14.95 24.15
N LYS A 63 -12.12 -14.91 25.48
CA LYS A 63 -12.62 -13.77 26.26
C LYS A 63 -11.65 -12.59 26.27
N VAL A 64 -10.36 -12.84 26.53
CA VAL A 64 -9.34 -11.78 26.67
C VAL A 64 -8.00 -12.28 26.14
N VAL A 65 -7.33 -11.44 25.35
CA VAL A 65 -5.93 -11.65 24.95
C VAL A 65 -5.07 -10.61 25.64
N ARG A 66 -4.11 -11.06 26.46
CA ARG A 66 -3.13 -10.19 27.13
C ARG A 66 -1.78 -10.31 26.44
N ILE A 67 -1.35 -9.23 25.79
CA ILE A 67 -0.06 -9.18 25.08
C ILE A 67 0.92 -8.38 25.93
N PHE A 68 2.03 -9.02 26.31
CA PHE A 68 3.14 -8.37 27.00
C PHE A 68 4.27 -8.14 26.00
N THR A 69 4.59 -6.87 25.74
CA THR A 69 5.62 -6.49 24.79
C THR A 69 6.49 -5.36 25.33
N LYS A 70 7.78 -5.38 24.97
CA LYS A 70 8.73 -4.32 25.30
C LYS A 70 8.61 -3.20 24.27
N ALA A 71 7.47 -2.51 24.27
CA ALA A 71 7.24 -1.37 23.38
C ALA A 71 7.62 -0.07 24.09
N ASN A 72 8.37 0.81 23.40
CA ASN A 72 8.78 2.10 23.96
C ASN A 72 7.55 2.95 24.37
N ALA A 73 6.46 2.89 23.60
CA ALA A 73 5.21 3.60 23.91
C ALA A 73 4.57 3.19 25.26
N LEU A 74 4.87 1.98 25.75
CA LEU A 74 4.31 1.44 27.00
C LEU A 74 5.29 1.53 28.19
N SER A 75 6.47 2.13 27.99
CA SER A 75 7.58 2.11 28.97
C SER A 75 7.27 2.78 30.31
N THR A 76 6.26 3.65 30.34
CA THR A 76 5.82 4.39 31.53
C THR A 76 4.70 3.67 32.29
N GLY A 77 4.30 2.46 31.87
CA GLY A 77 3.25 1.68 32.51
C GLY A 77 1.88 1.80 31.85
N ALA A 78 1.80 2.42 30.67
CA ALA A 78 0.57 2.47 29.88
C ALA A 78 0.12 1.05 29.47
N VAL A 79 -1.17 0.78 29.58
CA VAL A 79 -1.81 -0.45 29.10
C VAL A 79 -2.84 -0.05 28.05
N ILE A 80 -2.61 -0.45 26.80
CA ILE A 80 -3.56 -0.23 25.71
C ILE A 80 -4.54 -1.40 25.71
N VAL A 81 -5.82 -1.07 25.74
CA VAL A 81 -6.92 -2.04 25.63
C VAL A 81 -7.61 -1.79 24.31
N ASP A 82 -7.59 -2.78 23.43
CA ASP A 82 -8.36 -2.78 22.19
C ASP A 82 -9.74 -3.37 22.49
N LEU A 83 -10.78 -2.59 22.26
CA LEU A 83 -12.16 -2.97 22.55
C LEU A 83 -12.85 -3.40 21.25
N PRO A 84 -13.74 -4.41 21.30
CA PRO A 84 -14.48 -4.85 20.12
C PRO A 84 -15.36 -3.71 19.57
N GLY A 85 -15.73 -3.80 18.29
CA GLY A 85 -16.64 -2.84 17.65
C GLY A 85 -18.11 -3.25 17.82
N VAL A 86 -19.03 -2.28 17.69
CA VAL A 86 -20.48 -2.48 17.89
C VAL A 86 -21.10 -3.44 16.85
N GLN A 87 -20.42 -3.68 15.73
CA GLN A 87 -20.84 -4.61 14.67
C GLN A 87 -20.14 -5.98 14.72
N ASP A 88 -19.58 -6.37 15.87
CA ASP A 88 -19.00 -7.71 16.01
C ASP A 88 -20.08 -8.80 15.87
N SER A 89 -19.83 -9.81 15.04
CA SER A 89 -20.76 -10.93 14.83
C SER A 89 -20.97 -11.78 16.10
N ASN A 90 -20.11 -11.63 17.11
CA ASN A 90 -20.29 -12.24 18.42
C ASN A 90 -20.98 -11.26 19.38
N ALA A 91 -22.21 -11.60 19.80
CA ALA A 91 -23.02 -10.79 20.71
C ALA A 91 -22.33 -10.48 22.05
N ALA A 92 -21.51 -11.39 22.59
CA ALA A 92 -20.77 -11.15 23.83
C ALA A 92 -19.66 -10.10 23.67
N ARG A 93 -19.11 -9.96 22.44
CA ARG A 93 -18.12 -8.93 22.11
C ARG A 93 -18.80 -7.61 21.79
N ALA A 94 -19.93 -7.63 21.08
CA ALA A 94 -20.76 -6.45 20.86
C ALA A 94 -21.20 -5.79 22.19
N ALA A 95 -21.47 -6.59 23.23
CA ALA A 95 -21.82 -6.08 24.56
C ALA A 95 -20.66 -5.34 25.28
N VAL A 96 -19.40 -5.62 24.92
CA VAL A 96 -18.19 -4.98 25.48
C VAL A 96 -17.65 -3.91 24.52
N ALA A 97 -18.37 -3.63 23.43
CA ALA A 97 -17.85 -2.84 22.35
C ALA A 97 -17.66 -1.36 22.69
N ALA A 98 -16.55 -0.80 22.23
CA ALA A 98 -16.38 0.63 22.05
C ALA A 98 -16.60 1.00 20.58
N VAL A 99 -17.03 2.24 20.41
CA VAL A 99 -17.96 2.66 19.38
C VAL A 99 -17.24 3.06 18.06
N ASP A 100 -17.84 2.74 16.91
CA ASP A 100 -17.24 2.84 15.56
C ASP A 100 -17.52 4.19 14.84
N ASP A 101 -16.90 4.40 13.68
CA ASP A 101 -16.81 5.65 12.88
C ASP A 101 -18.18 6.29 12.55
N LYS A 102 -19.20 5.49 12.21
CA LYS A 102 -20.56 6.00 11.90
C LYS A 102 -21.30 6.49 13.15
N THR A 103 -20.87 5.99 14.29
CA THR A 103 -21.33 6.34 15.62
C THR A 103 -20.40 7.34 16.31
N ALA A 104 -19.28 7.79 15.72
CA ALA A 104 -18.44 8.85 16.30
C ALA A 104 -19.20 10.19 16.44
N LYS A 105 -20.04 10.52 15.45
CA LYS A 105 -21.01 11.63 15.52
C LYS A 105 -22.13 11.41 16.56
N SER A 106 -22.45 10.15 16.85
CA SER A 106 -23.43 9.72 17.86
C SER A 106 -22.79 9.36 19.22
N LEU A 107 -21.45 9.42 19.33
CA LEU A 107 -20.61 9.03 20.47
C LEU A 107 -20.40 10.20 21.42
N LEU A 108 -20.42 11.40 20.85
CA LEU A 108 -20.86 12.61 21.54
C LEU A 108 -22.37 12.60 21.77
N GLY A 109 -23.03 11.44 21.74
CA GLY A 109 -24.41 11.31 22.21
C GLY A 109 -24.48 11.66 23.69
N ASP A 110 -25.62 12.20 24.09
CA ASP A 110 -25.83 12.83 25.40
C ASP A 110 -25.49 11.90 26.57
N SER A 111 -25.61 10.58 26.39
CA SER A 111 -25.28 9.58 27.41
C SER A 111 -23.79 9.49 27.76
N PHE A 112 -22.90 9.43 26.76
CA PHE A 112 -21.45 9.39 26.99
C PHE A 112 -20.92 10.73 27.50
N LYS A 113 -21.48 11.81 26.93
CA LYS A 113 -21.27 13.20 27.36
C LYS A 113 -21.63 13.40 28.84
N ARG A 114 -22.82 12.95 29.27
CA ARG A 114 -23.27 12.99 30.68
C ARG A 114 -22.40 12.12 31.58
N GLN A 115 -22.00 10.94 31.14
CA GLN A 115 -21.12 10.07 31.92
C GLN A 115 -19.75 10.72 32.18
N LEU A 116 -19.14 11.32 31.15
CA LEU A 116 -17.91 12.09 31.28
C LEU A 116 -18.04 13.27 32.25
N LYS A 117 -19.23 13.89 32.32
CA LYS A 117 -19.55 14.97 33.27
C LYS A 117 -19.49 14.51 34.71
N TYR A 118 -20.25 13.47 35.04
CA TYR A 118 -20.32 12.97 36.41
C TYR A 118 -18.98 12.40 36.88
N ASP A 119 -18.21 11.80 35.97
CA ASP A 119 -16.90 11.26 36.31
C ASP A 119 -15.82 12.36 36.46
N GLY A 120 -16.04 13.57 35.91
CA GLY A 120 -15.08 14.68 35.96
C GLY A 120 -13.82 14.46 35.12
N ILE A 121 -13.86 13.52 34.16
CA ILE A 121 -12.68 13.00 33.41
C ILE A 121 -12.49 13.74 32.07
N TYR A 122 -13.11 14.90 31.87
CA TYR A 122 -13.01 15.66 30.61
C TYR A 122 -11.57 15.87 30.11
N SER A 123 -10.63 16.06 31.03
CA SER A 123 -9.21 16.30 30.74
C SER A 123 -8.43 15.04 30.28
N ALA A 124 -9.01 13.84 30.37
CA ALA A 124 -8.33 12.60 29.99
C ALA A 124 -8.79 12.05 28.62
N VAL A 125 -9.73 12.71 27.95
CA VAL A 125 -10.17 12.30 26.60
C VAL A 125 -9.14 12.74 25.56
N THR A 126 -8.80 11.86 24.63
CA THR A 126 -7.90 12.13 23.50
C THR A 126 -8.51 11.60 22.22
N PHE A 127 -8.57 12.42 21.17
CA PHE A 127 -9.08 12.00 19.87
C PHE A 127 -7.93 11.63 18.93
N ILE A 128 -8.12 10.53 18.20
CA ILE A 128 -7.14 10.03 17.22
C ILE A 128 -7.87 9.81 15.90
N CYS A 129 -7.64 10.68 14.93
CA CYS A 129 -8.10 10.50 13.56
C CYS A 129 -7.12 9.60 12.82
N SER A 130 -7.54 8.40 12.44
CA SER A 130 -6.68 7.45 11.72
C SER A 130 -6.83 7.57 10.19
N LYS A 131 -5.95 6.90 9.44
CA LYS A 131 -5.98 6.80 7.96
C LYS A 131 -5.86 8.15 7.24
N THR A 132 -5.04 9.04 7.76
CA THR A 132 -4.84 10.37 7.16
C THR A 132 -4.09 10.35 5.83
N ASP A 133 -3.57 9.19 5.41
CA ASP A 133 -2.86 8.95 4.16
C ASP A 133 -3.75 8.74 2.92
N ASP A 134 -4.97 8.28 3.13
CA ASP A 134 -5.93 8.01 2.05
C ASP A 134 -6.78 9.25 1.84
N ILE A 135 -6.46 10.00 0.79
CA ILE A 135 -7.10 11.26 0.45
C ILE A 135 -7.11 11.44 -1.07
N SER A 136 -8.27 11.82 -1.59
CA SER A 136 -8.37 12.35 -2.94
C SER A 136 -7.92 13.80 -2.91
N VAL A 137 -6.84 14.11 -3.63
CA VAL A 137 -6.27 15.48 -3.69
C VAL A 137 -7.28 16.47 -4.29
N ILE A 138 -8.16 16.00 -5.19
CA ILE A 138 -9.18 16.83 -5.87
C ILE A 138 -10.28 17.22 -4.87
N GLU A 139 -10.92 16.23 -4.24
CA GLU A 139 -11.98 16.45 -3.26
C GLU A 139 -11.49 17.29 -2.07
N ALA A 140 -10.24 17.06 -1.63
CA ALA A 140 -9.64 17.80 -0.55
C ALA A 140 -9.36 19.27 -0.93
N ALA A 141 -8.95 19.54 -2.17
CA ALA A 141 -8.72 20.90 -2.63
C ALA A 141 -10.04 21.70 -2.69
N GLU A 142 -11.10 21.11 -3.25
CA GLU A 142 -12.45 21.69 -3.32
C GLU A 142 -13.02 21.94 -1.91
N SER A 143 -12.93 20.96 -1.02
CA SER A 143 -13.55 21.04 0.32
C SER A 143 -12.84 22.02 1.27
N LEU A 144 -11.56 22.28 1.04
CA LEU A 144 -10.74 23.14 1.91
C LEU A 144 -10.52 24.55 1.34
N ASP A 145 -11.04 24.84 0.14
CA ASP A 145 -10.82 26.11 -0.58
C ASP A 145 -9.33 26.44 -0.81
N ILE A 146 -8.50 25.40 -1.00
CA ILE A 146 -7.04 25.51 -1.26
C ILE A 146 -6.74 25.39 -2.76
N GLU A 147 -7.77 25.51 -3.61
CA GLU A 147 -7.62 25.40 -5.06
C GLU A 147 -6.66 26.43 -5.63
N SER A 148 -6.66 27.65 -5.10
CA SER A 148 -5.78 28.74 -5.53
C SER A 148 -4.30 28.37 -5.38
N ASP A 149 -3.91 27.79 -4.25
CA ASP A 149 -2.52 27.39 -3.95
C ASP A 149 -2.06 26.16 -4.75
N ILE A 150 -2.98 25.25 -5.08
CA ILE A 150 -2.65 23.98 -5.75
C ILE A 150 -2.83 24.08 -7.27
N SER A 151 -3.68 24.98 -7.78
CA SER A 151 -3.98 25.15 -9.20
C SER A 151 -2.74 25.37 -10.07
N ALA A 152 -1.76 26.14 -9.57
CA ALA A 152 -0.49 26.38 -10.25
C ALA A 152 0.35 25.09 -10.36
N SER A 153 0.39 24.30 -9.28
CA SER A 153 1.07 23.01 -9.25
C SER A 153 0.39 21.99 -10.16
N TRP A 154 -0.95 21.97 -10.19
CA TRP A 154 -1.74 21.11 -11.09
C TRP A 154 -1.53 21.44 -12.56
N SER A 155 -1.55 22.73 -12.90
CA SER A 155 -1.27 23.19 -14.27
C SER A 155 0.11 22.73 -14.73
N LYS A 156 1.10 22.70 -13.83
CA LYS A 156 2.44 22.19 -14.13
C LYS A 156 2.44 20.66 -14.27
N ILE A 157 1.73 19.93 -13.41
CA ILE A 157 1.58 18.47 -13.50
C ILE A 157 0.93 18.07 -14.83
N GLU A 158 -0.12 18.76 -15.26
CA GLU A 158 -0.81 18.45 -16.51
C GLU A 158 0.08 18.70 -17.73
N LYS A 159 0.87 19.77 -17.73
CA LYS A 159 1.90 20.02 -18.76
C LYS A 159 2.93 18.89 -18.82
N LEU A 160 3.46 18.48 -17.66
CA LEU A 160 4.43 17.38 -17.59
C LEU A 160 3.83 16.05 -18.07
N ARG A 161 2.55 15.78 -17.77
CA ARG A 161 1.83 14.60 -18.27
C ARG A 161 1.66 14.64 -19.79
N GLY A 162 1.34 15.80 -20.34
CA GLY A 162 1.28 16.02 -21.79
C GLY A 162 2.63 15.74 -22.45
N GLU A 163 3.70 16.38 -21.97
CA GLU A 163 5.08 16.17 -22.44
C GLU A 163 5.48 14.69 -22.35
N LEU A 164 5.10 14.01 -21.27
CA LEU A 164 5.40 12.59 -21.06
C LEU A 164 4.62 11.67 -22.02
N GLN A 165 3.39 12.02 -22.39
CA GLN A 165 2.65 11.31 -23.43
C GLN A 165 3.28 11.51 -24.80
N GLU A 166 3.68 12.74 -25.13
CA GLU A 166 4.38 13.05 -26.38
C GLU A 166 5.74 12.34 -26.48
N LEU A 167 6.54 12.36 -25.41
CA LEU A 167 7.81 11.63 -25.35
C LEU A 167 7.62 10.11 -25.43
N LYS A 168 6.56 9.56 -24.84
CA LYS A 168 6.25 8.13 -24.98
C LYS A 168 5.84 7.76 -26.41
N LYS A 169 5.10 8.65 -27.08
CA LYS A 169 4.73 8.47 -28.48
C LYS A 169 5.96 8.48 -29.38
N THR A 170 6.80 9.51 -29.27
CA THR A 170 8.06 9.61 -30.02
C THR A 170 9.02 8.46 -29.73
N LEU A 171 9.06 7.94 -28.49
CA LEU A 171 9.81 6.73 -28.13
C LEU A 171 9.31 5.49 -28.88
N ASN A 172 7.99 5.32 -29.00
CA ASN A 172 7.42 4.20 -29.74
C ASN A 172 7.70 4.32 -31.24
N ASP A 173 7.52 5.51 -31.81
CA ASP A 173 7.80 5.78 -33.23
C ASP A 173 9.28 5.50 -33.57
N ALA A 174 10.21 6.01 -32.76
CA ALA A 174 11.64 5.74 -32.90
C ALA A 174 12.00 4.26 -32.69
N ARG A 175 11.23 3.52 -31.88
CA ARG A 175 11.42 2.08 -31.67
C ARG A 175 10.94 1.27 -32.89
N GLU A 176 9.86 1.69 -33.52
CA GLU A 176 9.38 1.09 -34.79
C GLU A 176 10.39 1.35 -35.91
N GLU A 177 10.88 2.59 -36.06
CA GLU A 177 11.93 2.92 -37.04
C GLU A 177 13.21 2.09 -36.80
N LYS A 178 13.58 1.85 -35.54
CA LYS A 178 14.70 0.98 -35.20
C LYS A 178 14.47 -0.46 -35.67
N SER A 179 13.25 -0.98 -35.50
CA SER A 179 12.90 -2.32 -35.97
C SER A 179 13.03 -2.43 -37.47
N ASP A 180 12.51 -1.44 -38.21
CA ASP A 180 12.55 -1.41 -39.66
C ASP A 180 14.00 -1.35 -40.20
N LEU A 181 14.86 -0.57 -39.55
CA LEU A 181 16.29 -0.51 -39.89
C LEU A 181 17.03 -1.82 -39.59
N VAL A 182 16.67 -2.53 -38.52
CA VAL A 182 17.24 -3.85 -38.19
C VAL A 182 16.80 -4.89 -39.22
N ASP A 183 15.52 -4.91 -39.59
CA ASP A 183 14.99 -5.82 -40.60
C ASP A 183 15.61 -5.53 -41.98
N GLY A 184 15.80 -4.24 -42.33
CA GLY A 184 16.51 -3.83 -43.54
C GLY A 184 17.99 -4.24 -43.54
N LEU A 185 18.66 -4.18 -42.38
CA LEU A 185 20.03 -4.65 -42.23
C LEU A 185 20.14 -6.16 -42.43
N GLU A 186 19.18 -6.94 -41.91
CA GLU A 186 19.12 -8.38 -42.10
C GLU A 186 18.92 -8.74 -43.57
N GLN A 187 18.00 -8.07 -44.27
CA GLN A 187 17.80 -8.25 -45.71
C GLN A 187 19.09 -7.96 -46.50
N ILE A 188 19.78 -6.86 -46.20
CA ILE A 188 21.06 -6.52 -46.86
C ILE A 188 22.14 -7.56 -46.55
N ASN A 189 22.20 -8.11 -45.33
CA ASN A 189 23.14 -9.19 -45.02
C ASN A 189 22.84 -10.44 -45.85
N THR A 190 21.57 -10.86 -45.96
CA THR A 190 21.23 -12.03 -46.80
C THR A 190 21.54 -11.81 -48.28
N LEU A 191 21.43 -10.58 -48.77
CA LEU A 191 21.85 -10.23 -50.13
C LEU A 191 23.38 -10.26 -50.24
N TRP A 192 24.09 -9.69 -49.26
CA TRP A 192 25.54 -9.71 -49.23
C TRP A 192 26.08 -11.14 -49.26
N ASP A 193 25.54 -12.05 -48.44
CA ASP A 193 25.94 -13.47 -48.42
C ASP A 193 25.70 -14.13 -49.79
N LYS A 194 24.56 -13.86 -50.44
CA LYS A 194 24.29 -14.36 -51.81
C LYS A 194 25.28 -13.82 -52.84
N TRP A 195 25.66 -12.55 -52.76
CA TRP A 195 26.63 -11.96 -53.70
C TRP A 195 28.06 -12.41 -53.41
N ASP A 196 28.40 -12.70 -52.15
CA ASP A 196 29.68 -13.27 -51.73
C ASP A 196 29.84 -14.73 -52.21
N ASP A 197 28.76 -15.52 -52.10
CA ASP A 197 28.68 -16.87 -52.68
C ASP A 197 28.87 -16.86 -54.20
N LEU A 198 28.29 -15.87 -54.90
CA LEU A 198 28.45 -15.70 -56.35
C LEU A 198 29.85 -15.23 -56.73
N SER A 199 30.47 -14.39 -55.89
CA SER A 199 31.87 -13.99 -56.05
C SER A 199 32.82 -15.18 -55.90
N SER A 200 32.56 -16.05 -54.93
CA SER A 200 33.34 -17.29 -54.71
C SER A 200 33.21 -18.25 -55.90
N LYS A 201 31.98 -18.46 -56.41
CA LYS A 201 31.73 -19.30 -57.59
C LYS A 201 32.35 -18.75 -58.88
N HIS A 202 32.43 -17.43 -59.02
CA HIS A 202 33.14 -16.79 -60.13
C HIS A 202 34.66 -17.01 -60.02
N ALA A 203 35.23 -16.93 -58.82
CA ALA A 203 36.64 -17.20 -58.58
C ALA A 203 37.02 -18.67 -58.86
N ASP A 204 36.08 -19.60 -58.67
CA ASP A 204 36.20 -21.02 -59.02
C ASP A 204 36.01 -21.30 -60.54
N GLY A 205 35.81 -20.27 -61.37
CA GLY A 205 35.76 -20.36 -62.83
C GLY A 205 34.40 -20.69 -63.44
N GLN A 206 33.30 -20.61 -62.68
CA GLN A 206 31.94 -20.86 -63.19
C GLN A 206 31.30 -19.58 -63.76
N THR A 207 30.53 -19.69 -64.85
CA THR A 207 29.75 -18.56 -65.39
C THR A 207 28.57 -18.23 -64.48
N VAL A 208 28.58 -17.03 -63.91
CA VAL A 208 27.63 -16.61 -62.87
C VAL A 208 26.58 -15.65 -63.43
N PHE A 209 25.33 -15.84 -63.02
CA PHE A 209 24.20 -14.97 -63.39
C PHE A 209 23.63 -14.27 -62.17
N ALA A 210 22.98 -13.12 -62.37
CA ALA A 210 22.37 -12.36 -61.28
C ALA A 210 21.35 -13.22 -60.49
N PRO A 211 21.28 -13.06 -59.15
CA PRO A 211 20.26 -13.73 -58.34
C PRO A 211 18.86 -13.49 -58.91
N SER A 212 18.15 -14.57 -59.19
CA SER A 212 16.78 -14.52 -59.68
C SER A 212 15.84 -14.02 -58.57
N GLU A 213 15.22 -12.86 -58.75
CA GLU A 213 14.05 -12.47 -57.95
C GLU A 213 12.86 -13.35 -58.34
N SER A 214 12.72 -14.51 -57.71
CA SER A 214 11.48 -15.26 -57.78
C SER A 214 10.39 -14.41 -57.12
N LYS A 215 9.53 -13.78 -57.94
CA LYS A 215 8.31 -13.12 -57.48
C LYS A 215 7.41 -14.15 -56.78
N LYS A 216 7.62 -14.37 -55.48
CA LYS A 216 6.60 -14.98 -54.63
C LYS A 216 5.40 -14.04 -54.69
N ARG A 217 4.33 -14.50 -55.33
CA ARG A 217 3.02 -13.85 -55.33
C ARG A 217 2.70 -13.41 -53.90
N LYS A 218 2.53 -12.10 -53.73
CA LYS A 218 1.97 -11.46 -52.55
C LYS A 218 0.58 -12.06 -52.33
N ARG A 219 0.45 -13.08 -51.48
CA ARG A 219 -0.85 -13.45 -50.90
C ARG A 219 -1.28 -12.24 -50.07
N GLY A 220 -2.47 -11.74 -50.37
CA GLY A 220 -2.99 -10.47 -49.87
C GLY A 220 -2.85 -10.33 -48.37
N ALA A 221 -2.52 -9.11 -47.94
CA ALA A 221 -2.65 -8.69 -46.56
C ALA A 221 -4.12 -8.81 -46.15
N THR A 222 -4.47 -9.90 -45.48
CA THR A 222 -5.64 -9.93 -44.61
C THR A 222 -5.21 -9.39 -43.26
N SER A 223 -5.70 -8.20 -42.93
CA SER A 223 -5.72 -7.65 -41.59
C SER A 223 -6.49 -8.60 -40.67
N SER A 224 -5.78 -9.38 -39.85
CA SER A 224 -6.39 -10.05 -38.70
C SER A 224 -5.35 -10.31 -37.62
N LYS A 225 -5.01 -9.25 -36.86
CA LYS A 225 -4.65 -9.40 -35.45
C LYS A 225 -5.91 -9.92 -34.72
N SER A 226 -6.18 -11.22 -34.80
CA SER A 226 -7.19 -11.87 -33.97
C SER A 226 -6.59 -12.17 -32.59
N ARG A 227 -7.35 -11.74 -31.59
CA ARG A 227 -7.03 -11.72 -30.17
C ARG A 227 -6.81 -13.15 -29.66
N LYS A 228 -5.65 -13.40 -29.06
CA LYS A 228 -5.41 -14.58 -28.22
C LYS A 228 -6.17 -14.40 -26.90
N ARG A 229 -7.46 -14.74 -26.86
CA ARG A 229 -8.18 -15.01 -25.60
C ARG A 229 -8.06 -16.50 -25.29
N LYS A 230 -7.45 -16.80 -24.15
CA LYS A 230 -7.58 -18.08 -23.45
C LYS A 230 -9.08 -18.35 -23.19
N SER A 231 -9.57 -19.52 -23.57
CA SER A 231 -10.66 -20.20 -22.87
C SER A 231 -10.49 -21.70 -23.00
N SER A 232 -10.54 -22.36 -21.86
CA SER A 232 -10.40 -23.79 -21.60
C SER A 232 -11.67 -24.58 -21.93
N TYR A 233 -11.47 -25.90 -22.17
CA TYR A 233 -12.34 -27.06 -21.87
C TYR A 233 -12.78 -27.92 -23.08
N SER A 234 -12.36 -29.20 -23.02
CA SER A 234 -13.00 -30.44 -23.56
C SER A 234 -13.12 -30.59 -25.08
N SER A 235 -13.06 -31.77 -25.70
CA SER A 235 -12.75 -33.18 -25.37
C SER A 235 -12.92 -33.94 -26.70
N SER A 236 -12.27 -35.09 -26.80
CA SER A 236 -12.55 -36.28 -27.63
C SER A 236 -12.15 -36.37 -29.11
N SER A 237 -11.72 -37.61 -29.40
CA SER A 237 -11.53 -38.33 -30.68
C SER A 237 -10.28 -38.01 -31.48
N GLU A 238 -9.27 -38.88 -31.53
CA GLU A 238 -9.17 -40.27 -32.05
C GLU A 238 -8.90 -40.33 -33.57
N SER A 239 -7.97 -41.22 -33.89
CA SER A 239 -7.67 -41.89 -35.16
C SER A 239 -6.75 -41.25 -36.23
N ASP A 240 -5.60 -41.93 -36.35
CA ASP A 240 -5.08 -42.66 -37.53
C ASP A 240 -4.38 -41.91 -38.68
N ASP A 241 -3.04 -41.96 -38.63
CA ASP A 241 -2.13 -42.76 -39.47
C ASP A 241 -2.36 -42.98 -40.98
N GLU A 242 -1.22 -42.82 -41.70
CA GLU A 242 -0.75 -43.50 -42.93
C GLU A 242 -1.53 -43.21 -44.22
N ASP A 243 -0.98 -43.15 -45.44
CA ASP A 243 0.32 -43.09 -46.12
C ASP A 243 -0.10 -42.87 -47.59
N TYR A 244 0.80 -42.39 -48.47
CA TYR A 244 0.89 -42.71 -49.90
C TYR A 244 1.79 -41.67 -50.58
N ASN A 245 3.02 -42.10 -50.83
CA ASN A 245 3.88 -41.58 -51.89
C ASN A 245 3.12 -41.48 -53.23
N SER A 246 3.35 -40.40 -53.96
CA SER A 246 3.43 -40.49 -55.41
C SER A 246 4.33 -39.39 -55.98
N ASP A 247 5.39 -39.89 -56.59
CA ASP A 247 6.40 -39.24 -57.39
C ASP A 247 5.81 -38.47 -58.57
N SER A 248 6.31 -37.27 -58.84
CA SER A 248 6.28 -36.68 -60.18
C SER A 248 7.27 -35.51 -60.23
N ASP A 249 8.49 -35.85 -60.64
CA ASP A 249 9.32 -34.98 -61.46
C ASP A 249 8.47 -34.27 -62.51
N LYS A 250 8.39 -32.95 -62.41
CA LYS A 250 8.15 -32.07 -63.55
C LYS A 250 9.14 -30.93 -63.47
N GLU A 251 10.28 -31.17 -64.13
CA GLU A 251 11.10 -30.12 -64.71
C GLU A 251 10.18 -29.10 -65.38
N ASN A 252 10.13 -27.90 -64.81
CA ASN A 252 9.52 -26.76 -65.47
C ASN A 252 10.63 -25.74 -65.68
N ASN A 253 11.30 -25.90 -66.80
CA ASN A 253 12.26 -24.98 -67.37
C ASN A 253 11.56 -23.65 -67.69
N PRO A 254 11.85 -22.53 -67.02
CA PRO A 254 11.41 -21.24 -67.50
C PRO A 254 12.42 -20.79 -68.56
N ASP A 255 11.92 -20.68 -69.80
CA ASP A 255 12.61 -20.10 -70.95
C ASP A 255 13.22 -18.74 -70.55
N ASN A 256 14.56 -18.68 -70.54
CA ASN A 256 15.34 -17.59 -69.94
C ASN A 256 16.22 -16.94 -71.02
N GLN A 257 15.60 -16.42 -72.07
CA GLN A 257 16.31 -15.92 -73.26
C GLN A 257 16.78 -14.45 -73.16
N ASN A 258 17.10 -13.94 -71.96
CA ASN A 258 17.70 -12.61 -71.83
C ASN A 258 18.45 -12.38 -70.50
N ARG A 259 19.44 -13.23 -70.17
CA ARG A 259 20.39 -12.94 -69.08
C ARG A 259 21.80 -12.78 -69.65
N GLN A 260 22.30 -11.55 -69.63
CA GLN A 260 23.71 -11.28 -69.92
C GLN A 260 24.58 -11.80 -68.76
N PRO A 261 25.71 -12.47 -69.05
CA PRO A 261 26.65 -12.91 -68.02
C PRO A 261 27.24 -11.68 -67.30
N LEU A 262 27.33 -11.75 -65.96
CA LEU A 262 27.92 -10.67 -65.17
C LEU A 262 29.45 -10.72 -65.25
N THR A 263 30.06 -9.58 -65.55
CA THR A 263 31.51 -9.36 -65.43
C THR A 263 31.91 -9.17 -63.96
N GLU A 264 33.14 -9.57 -63.62
CA GLU A 264 33.73 -9.45 -62.27
C GLU A 264 33.60 -8.04 -61.66
N PHE A 265 33.71 -7.01 -62.50
CA PHE A 265 33.53 -5.60 -62.13
C PHE A 265 32.12 -5.30 -61.57
N ASN A 266 31.07 -5.90 -62.15
CA ASN A 266 29.68 -5.66 -61.74
C ASN A 266 29.37 -6.31 -60.38
N ILE A 267 30.03 -7.42 -60.05
CA ILE A 267 29.89 -8.10 -58.75
C ILE A 267 30.59 -7.28 -57.65
N GLN A 268 31.81 -6.78 -57.94
CA GLN A 268 32.56 -5.94 -57.01
C GLN A 268 31.88 -4.58 -56.76
N GLU A 269 31.32 -3.95 -57.79
CA GLU A 269 30.53 -2.72 -57.64
C GLU A 269 29.31 -2.93 -56.74
N LYS A 270 28.57 -4.03 -56.93
CA LYS A 270 27.41 -4.37 -56.09
C LYS A 270 27.78 -4.70 -54.65
N LEU A 271 28.90 -5.38 -54.40
CA LEU A 271 29.41 -5.61 -53.05
C LEU A 271 29.85 -4.31 -52.37
N ALA A 272 30.47 -3.38 -53.10
CA ALA A 272 30.83 -2.07 -52.59
C ALA A 272 29.59 -1.22 -52.24
N ASP A 273 28.55 -1.25 -53.08
CA ASP A 273 27.26 -0.62 -52.82
C ASP A 273 26.58 -1.17 -51.57
N LEU A 274 26.48 -2.50 -51.44
CA LEU A 274 25.89 -3.15 -50.27
C LEU A 274 26.69 -2.85 -48.99
N LYS A 275 28.02 -2.77 -49.08
CA LYS A 275 28.89 -2.37 -47.96
C LYS A 275 28.65 -0.92 -47.54
N ASN A 276 28.45 -0.01 -48.50
CA ASN A 276 28.11 1.38 -48.23
C ASN A 276 26.71 1.54 -47.61
N GLN A 277 25.71 0.78 -48.10
CA GLN A 277 24.36 0.75 -47.52
C GLN A 277 24.38 0.22 -46.08
N LYS A 278 25.11 -0.87 -45.82
CA LYS A 278 25.32 -1.43 -44.47
C LYS A 278 25.98 -0.42 -43.53
N LYS A 279 26.94 0.37 -44.01
CA LYS A 279 27.58 1.43 -43.23
C LYS A 279 26.61 2.55 -42.88
N LYS A 280 25.78 2.99 -43.83
CA LYS A 280 24.74 4.01 -43.62
C LYS A 280 23.72 3.58 -42.58
N ILE A 281 23.16 2.37 -42.71
CA ILE A 281 22.16 1.84 -41.75
C ILE A 281 22.77 1.67 -40.35
N ARG A 282 24.01 1.19 -40.25
CA ARG A 282 24.71 1.10 -38.96
C ARG A 282 24.93 2.47 -38.30
N GLN A 283 25.16 3.51 -39.09
CA GLN A 283 25.30 4.87 -38.58
C GLN A 283 23.95 5.40 -38.09
N SER A 284 22.89 5.26 -38.88
CA SER A 284 21.51 5.62 -38.49
C SER A 284 21.05 4.86 -37.24
N LEU A 285 21.37 3.57 -37.09
CA LEU A 285 21.09 2.81 -35.87
C LEU A 285 21.80 3.35 -34.64
N LYS A 286 23.07 3.79 -34.77
CA LYS A 286 23.81 4.40 -33.65
C LYS A 286 23.21 5.75 -33.24
N GLU A 287 22.84 6.56 -34.23
CA GLU A 287 22.18 7.85 -34.00
C GLU A 287 20.81 7.65 -33.33
N LEU A 288 20.02 6.68 -33.80
CA LEU A 288 18.71 6.33 -33.24
C LEU A 288 18.81 5.71 -31.83
N ASP A 289 19.86 4.93 -31.56
CA ASP A 289 20.12 4.42 -30.21
C ASP A 289 20.52 5.53 -29.23
N ALA A 290 21.28 6.54 -29.70
CA ALA A 290 21.60 7.71 -28.91
C ALA A 290 20.35 8.54 -28.60
N THR A 291 19.46 8.76 -29.58
CA THR A 291 18.19 9.49 -29.36
C THR A 291 17.25 8.72 -28.44
N LEU A 292 17.11 7.39 -28.60
CA LEU A 292 16.33 6.54 -27.69
C LEU A 292 16.85 6.60 -26.25
N SER A 293 18.17 6.60 -26.05
CA SER A 293 18.75 6.75 -24.72
C SER A 293 18.43 8.13 -24.12
N ASN A 294 18.53 9.20 -24.90
CA ASN A 294 18.22 10.55 -24.45
C ASN A 294 16.74 10.71 -24.08
N ILE A 295 15.81 10.21 -24.92
CA ILE A 295 14.37 10.27 -24.66
C ILE A 295 14.03 9.48 -23.39
N ARG A 296 14.64 8.30 -23.17
CA ARG A 296 14.45 7.54 -21.92
C ARG A 296 14.93 8.29 -20.70
N GLN A 297 16.06 8.99 -20.80
CA GLN A 297 16.57 9.82 -19.70
C GLN A 297 15.62 10.99 -19.41
N GLN A 298 15.11 11.66 -20.45
CA GLN A 298 14.14 12.74 -20.32
C GLN A 298 12.82 12.27 -19.69
N ILE A 299 12.29 11.12 -20.12
CA ILE A 299 11.11 10.50 -19.50
C ILE A 299 11.37 10.27 -18.01
N LYS A 300 12.53 9.72 -17.65
CA LYS A 300 12.86 9.47 -16.25
C LYS A 300 12.95 10.77 -15.43
N THR A 301 13.53 11.83 -15.97
CA THR A 301 13.60 13.13 -15.29
C THR A 301 12.22 13.76 -15.12
N ILE A 302 11.38 13.73 -16.17
CA ILE A 302 10.02 14.28 -16.13
C ILE A 302 9.16 13.48 -15.14
N GLN A 303 9.26 12.14 -15.15
CA GLN A 303 8.60 11.27 -14.17
C GLN A 303 8.98 11.62 -12.73
N SER A 304 10.27 11.80 -12.46
CA SER A 304 10.73 12.15 -11.11
C SER A 304 10.24 13.53 -10.67
N GLU A 305 10.12 14.49 -11.59
CA GLU A 305 9.59 15.83 -11.30
C GLU A 305 8.06 15.78 -11.10
N GLU A 306 7.33 14.99 -11.89
CA GLU A 306 5.89 14.74 -11.71
C GLU A 306 5.61 14.14 -10.32
N GLU A 307 6.32 13.07 -9.94
CA GLU A 307 6.19 12.43 -8.63
C GLU A 307 6.49 13.41 -7.49
N ARG A 308 7.52 14.24 -7.63
CA ARG A 308 7.88 15.26 -6.64
C ARG A 308 6.79 16.32 -6.45
N LEU A 309 6.21 16.82 -7.55
CA LEU A 309 5.14 17.81 -7.50
C LEU A 309 3.83 17.21 -6.96
N LEU A 310 3.51 15.99 -7.37
CA LEU A 310 2.33 15.27 -6.87
C LEU A 310 2.45 15.01 -5.36
N GLY A 311 3.63 14.61 -4.88
CA GLY A 311 3.89 14.45 -3.46
C GLY A 311 3.78 15.76 -2.68
N ALA A 312 4.30 16.86 -3.23
CA ALA A 312 4.16 18.18 -2.61
C ALA A 312 2.69 18.62 -2.51
N ALA A 313 1.90 18.46 -3.57
CA ALA A 313 0.47 18.76 -3.56
C ALA A 313 -0.28 17.88 -2.54
N LYS A 314 0.02 16.57 -2.52
CA LYS A 314 -0.59 15.64 -1.56
C LYS A 314 -0.26 16.02 -0.11
N ALA A 315 0.97 16.43 0.18
CA ALA A 315 1.38 16.86 1.52
C ALA A 315 0.58 18.09 1.98
N VAL A 316 0.40 19.10 1.12
CA VAL A 316 -0.41 20.28 1.42
C VAL A 316 -1.86 19.90 1.71
N CYS A 317 -2.47 19.03 0.89
CA CYS A 317 -3.85 18.58 1.13
C CYS A 317 -4.00 17.79 2.42
N ILE A 318 -3.05 16.89 2.75
CA ILE A 318 -3.08 16.14 4.02
C ILE A 318 -2.98 17.11 5.19
N GLN A 319 -2.06 18.07 5.14
CA GLN A 319 -1.88 19.06 6.20
C GLN A 319 -3.11 19.95 6.38
N GLY A 320 -3.68 20.44 5.28
CA GLY A 320 -4.92 21.22 5.28
C GLY A 320 -6.07 20.45 5.91
N ARG A 321 -6.29 19.19 5.48
CA ARG A 321 -7.34 18.32 6.03
C ARG A 321 -7.11 18.06 7.52
N ASN A 322 -5.90 17.70 7.92
CA ASN A 322 -5.57 17.42 9.31
C ASN A 322 -5.82 18.65 10.20
N THR A 323 -5.45 19.84 9.73
CA THR A 323 -5.67 21.09 10.46
C THR A 323 -7.15 21.40 10.60
N TYR A 324 -7.91 21.27 9.52
CA TYR A 324 -9.36 21.45 9.53
C TYR A 324 -10.05 20.45 10.47
N SER A 325 -9.76 19.15 10.35
CA SER A 325 -10.36 18.11 11.17
C SER A 325 -10.04 18.29 12.66
N LYS A 326 -8.81 18.69 13.01
CA LYS A 326 -8.47 19.03 14.40
C LYS A 326 -9.32 20.17 14.94
N GLY A 327 -9.38 21.28 14.20
CA GLY A 327 -10.15 22.45 14.61
C GLY A 327 -11.66 22.18 14.67
N ALA A 328 -12.19 21.33 13.79
CA ALA A 328 -13.59 20.91 13.83
C ALA A 328 -13.88 20.08 15.08
N ILE A 329 -13.10 19.02 15.35
CA ILE A 329 -13.29 18.15 16.52
C ILE A 329 -13.15 18.93 17.83
N GLN A 330 -12.18 19.84 17.92
CA GLN A 330 -11.98 20.68 19.10
C GLN A 330 -13.18 21.59 19.38
N ARG A 331 -13.74 22.20 18.32
CA ARG A 331 -14.95 23.05 18.44
C ARG A 331 -16.18 22.21 18.77
N ASP A 332 -16.39 21.09 18.10
CA ASP A 332 -17.52 20.20 18.33
C ASP A 332 -17.52 19.64 19.75
N PHE A 333 -16.34 19.28 20.27
CA PHE A 333 -16.20 18.84 21.65
C PHE A 333 -16.51 19.95 22.66
N ALA A 334 -15.99 21.16 22.44
CA ALA A 334 -16.26 22.31 23.31
C ALA A 334 -17.74 22.72 23.29
N MET A 335 -18.36 22.72 22.11
CA MET A 335 -19.80 22.95 21.94
C MET A 335 -20.61 21.87 22.65
N GLY A 336 -20.21 20.61 22.51
CA GLY A 336 -20.86 19.50 23.21
C GLY A 336 -20.77 19.58 24.73
N ILE A 337 -19.72 20.19 25.29
CA ILE A 337 -19.64 20.47 26.72
C ILE A 337 -20.51 21.67 27.09
N LYS A 338 -20.54 22.72 26.26
CA LYS A 338 -21.41 23.88 26.45
C LYS A 338 -22.88 23.49 26.54
N GLU A 339 -23.34 22.64 25.63
CA GLU A 339 -24.70 22.09 25.64
C GLU A 339 -25.03 21.38 26.97
N LEU A 340 -24.14 20.53 27.47
CA LEU A 340 -24.35 19.80 28.73
C LEU A 340 -24.33 20.68 29.97
N ASP A 341 -23.48 21.72 29.95
CA ASP A 341 -23.41 22.68 31.04
C ASP A 341 -24.66 23.55 31.08
N GLN A 342 -25.16 23.96 29.92
CA GLN A 342 -26.44 24.66 29.79
C GLN A 342 -27.62 23.77 30.22
N GLU A 343 -27.69 22.50 29.78
CA GLU A 343 -28.73 21.56 30.21
C GLU A 343 -28.78 21.41 31.74
N ALA A 344 -27.62 21.21 32.39
CA ALA A 344 -27.60 21.07 33.84
C ALA A 344 -27.93 22.38 34.57
N ALA A 345 -27.53 23.53 34.05
CA ALA A 345 -27.88 24.81 34.63
C ALA A 345 -29.40 25.07 34.54
N ILE A 346 -30.04 24.66 33.44
CA ILE A 346 -31.50 24.71 33.29
C ILE A 346 -32.19 23.75 34.26
N GLU A 347 -31.64 22.54 34.47
CA GLU A 347 -32.16 21.56 35.43
C GLU A 347 -32.01 22.02 36.89
N GLU A 348 -30.95 22.77 37.22
CA GLU A 348 -30.68 23.28 38.57
C GLU A 348 -31.44 24.57 38.90
N ASP A 349 -31.46 25.56 38.00
CA ASP A 349 -32.14 26.84 38.21
C ASP A 349 -32.59 27.50 36.89
N GLY A 350 -33.69 26.99 36.33
CA GLY A 350 -34.24 27.45 35.06
C GLY A 350 -34.82 28.88 35.05
N GLU A 351 -35.10 29.49 36.21
CA GLU A 351 -35.65 30.86 36.27
C GLU A 351 -34.56 31.94 36.20
N THR A 352 -33.34 31.64 36.67
CA THR A 352 -32.19 32.56 36.65
C THR A 352 -31.22 32.28 35.48
N PHE A 353 -31.47 31.22 34.69
CA PHE A 353 -30.57 30.81 33.62
C PHE A 353 -30.46 31.86 32.50
N ASN A 354 -29.25 32.38 32.31
CA ASN A 354 -28.92 33.28 31.21
C ASN A 354 -28.14 32.51 30.11
N PRO A 355 -28.72 32.30 28.92
CA PRO A 355 -28.07 31.56 27.84
C PRO A 355 -26.85 32.27 27.23
N ASP A 356 -26.74 33.59 27.43
CA ASP A 356 -25.64 34.40 26.91
C ASP A 356 -24.42 34.44 27.83
N GLU A 357 -24.54 33.96 29.07
CA GLU A 357 -23.43 33.85 30.03
C GLU A 357 -22.81 32.46 30.00
N ASP A 358 -21.56 32.40 29.53
CA ASP A 358 -20.81 31.17 29.49
C ASP A 358 -20.33 30.76 30.90
N ILE A 359 -20.77 29.58 31.35
CA ILE A 359 -20.38 28.97 32.64
C ILE A 359 -18.85 28.79 32.76
N ARG A 360 -18.16 28.57 31.62
CA ARG A 360 -16.72 28.38 31.54
C ARG A 360 -16.17 28.86 30.21
N ASP A 361 -14.85 28.98 30.14
CA ASP A 361 -14.14 29.31 28.90
C ASP A 361 -14.05 28.09 27.97
N TYR A 362 -15.04 27.95 27.07
CA TYR A 362 -15.11 26.84 26.12
C TYR A 362 -14.00 26.88 25.06
N ASP A 363 -13.44 28.06 24.76
CA ASP A 363 -12.29 28.19 23.86
C ASP A 363 -11.03 27.56 24.47
N LYS A 364 -10.82 27.74 25.79
CA LYS A 364 -9.75 27.01 26.51
C LYS A 364 -9.98 25.51 26.49
N VAL A 365 -11.22 25.05 26.62
CA VAL A 365 -11.57 23.62 26.54
C VAL A 365 -11.22 23.06 25.15
N ALA A 366 -11.59 23.77 24.08
CA ALA A 366 -11.25 23.39 22.71
C ALA A 366 -9.73 23.29 22.49
N ARG A 367 -8.96 24.28 22.97
CA ARG A 367 -7.49 24.30 22.81
C ARG A 367 -6.78 23.22 23.61
N ASN A 368 -7.32 22.86 24.77
CA ASN A 368 -6.72 21.86 25.65
C ASN A 368 -7.00 20.43 25.21
N LEU A 369 -7.97 20.19 24.31
CA LEU A 369 -8.29 18.86 23.80
C LEU A 369 -7.17 18.34 22.88
N PRO A 370 -6.49 17.24 23.25
CA PRO A 370 -5.48 16.64 22.39
C PRO A 370 -6.15 15.87 21.24
N VAL A 371 -5.91 16.33 20.01
CA VAL A 371 -6.38 15.69 18.77
C VAL A 371 -5.18 15.37 17.88
N PHE A 372 -5.01 14.10 17.54
CA PHE A 372 -3.92 13.62 16.69
C PHE A 372 -4.46 13.06 15.37
N CYS A 373 -3.87 13.48 14.26
CA CYS A 373 -4.21 13.03 12.92
C CYS A 373 -3.10 12.09 12.42
N VAL A 374 -3.29 10.79 12.60
CA VAL A 374 -2.23 9.79 12.43
C VAL A 374 -2.37 8.94 11.17
N SER A 375 -1.24 8.69 10.52
CA SER A 375 -1.13 7.65 9.48
C SER A 375 -0.20 6.52 9.94
N SER A 376 -0.81 5.38 10.27
CA SER A 376 -0.07 4.19 10.69
C SER A 376 0.71 3.55 9.54
N ARG A 377 0.18 3.60 8.31
CA ARG A 377 0.82 3.03 7.12
C ARG A 377 2.07 3.81 6.72
N ALA A 378 1.97 5.15 6.67
CA ALA A 378 3.10 6.01 6.38
C ALA A 378 4.20 5.84 7.44
N TYR A 379 3.85 5.86 8.73
CA TYR A 379 4.80 5.66 9.81
C TYR A 379 5.52 4.30 9.72
N GLN A 380 4.78 3.23 9.47
CA GLN A 380 5.37 1.90 9.39
C GLN A 380 6.28 1.75 8.16
N LYS A 381 5.90 2.30 7.00
CA LYS A 381 6.75 2.30 5.79
C LYS A 381 8.07 3.04 6.04
N MET A 382 8.01 4.24 6.64
CA MET A 382 9.21 5.01 6.99
C MET A 382 10.11 4.33 8.01
N ARG A 383 9.53 3.49 8.90
CA ARG A 383 10.28 2.65 9.84
C ARG A 383 10.80 1.34 9.20
N GLY A 384 10.73 1.20 7.88
CA GLY A 384 11.23 0.04 7.14
C GLY A 384 10.34 -1.20 7.25
N ARG A 385 9.09 -1.06 7.70
CA ARG A 385 8.08 -2.13 7.74
C ARG A 385 7.18 -2.04 6.49
N LEU A 386 6.37 -3.07 6.21
CA LEU A 386 5.49 -3.13 5.03
C LEU A 386 6.21 -3.08 3.65
N GLN A 387 7.43 -3.62 3.54
CA GLN A 387 8.18 -3.64 2.28
C GLN A 387 7.48 -4.38 1.11
N LYS A 388 6.50 -5.25 1.41
CA LYS A 388 5.72 -5.98 0.39
C LYS A 388 4.52 -5.20 -0.13
N ASP A 389 4.15 -4.10 0.54
CA ASP A 389 2.97 -3.32 0.18
C ASP A 389 3.37 -2.18 -0.76
N HIS A 390 2.65 -2.04 -1.87
CA HIS A 390 2.79 -0.93 -2.83
C HIS A 390 2.14 0.35 -2.30
N PHE A 391 2.41 0.71 -1.04
CA PHE A 391 1.93 1.97 -0.48
C PHE A 391 2.88 3.09 -0.87
N ASN A 392 2.36 4.16 -1.46
CA ASN A 392 3.18 5.32 -1.83
C ASN A 392 3.13 6.41 -0.74
N ASN A 393 4.29 6.83 -0.25
CA ASN A 393 4.42 7.75 0.90
C ASN A 393 4.58 9.22 0.48
N ASP A 394 4.30 9.55 -0.78
CA ASP A 394 4.55 10.87 -1.38
C ASP A 394 3.93 12.05 -0.61
N GLY A 395 2.93 11.81 0.25
CA GLY A 395 2.31 12.85 1.09
C GLY A 395 2.99 13.11 2.44
N PHE A 396 4.01 12.35 2.84
CA PHE A 396 4.73 12.53 4.10
C PHE A 396 6.24 12.57 3.84
N ARG A 397 6.88 13.67 4.25
CA ARG A 397 8.32 13.90 4.08
C ARG A 397 9.12 13.41 5.29
N ASP A 398 8.56 13.57 6.48
CA ASP A 398 9.18 13.20 7.74
C ASP A 398 8.27 12.29 8.58
N VAL A 399 8.90 11.48 9.42
CA VAL A 399 8.22 10.59 10.38
C VAL A 399 7.35 11.40 11.33
N ASN A 400 7.75 12.63 11.67
CA ASN A 400 6.99 13.50 12.56
C ASN A 400 5.67 14.00 11.95
N GLU A 401 5.56 14.09 10.62
CA GLU A 401 4.31 14.48 9.95
C GLU A 401 3.21 13.42 10.08
N THR A 402 3.58 12.18 10.43
CA THR A 402 2.61 11.10 10.66
C THR A 402 1.91 11.17 12.02
N GLU A 403 2.37 12.07 12.91
CA GLU A 403 1.89 12.30 14.28
C GLU A 403 1.96 11.10 15.25
N VAL A 404 2.39 9.93 14.78
CA VAL A 404 2.56 8.73 15.61
C VAL A 404 3.62 8.94 16.71
N PRO A 405 4.80 9.56 16.45
CA PRO A 405 5.76 9.83 17.52
C PRO A 405 5.21 10.73 18.63
N GLN A 406 4.46 11.77 18.28
CA GLN A 406 3.82 12.71 19.20
C GLN A 406 2.75 12.00 20.02
N LEU A 407 1.94 11.14 19.38
CA LEU A 407 0.96 10.31 20.07
C LEU A 407 1.64 9.37 21.10
N GLN A 408 2.80 8.79 20.76
CA GLN A 408 3.56 7.95 21.70
C GLN A 408 4.08 8.75 22.89
N GLN A 409 4.53 10.00 22.67
CA GLN A 409 4.97 10.89 23.75
C GLN A 409 3.80 11.31 24.64
N HIS A 410 2.64 11.62 24.05
CA HIS A 410 1.42 11.94 24.78
C HIS A 410 0.99 10.77 25.67
N ALA A 411 0.96 9.55 25.13
CA ALA A 411 0.63 8.35 25.90
C ALA A 411 1.56 8.13 27.11
N LYS A 412 2.85 8.45 26.96
CA LYS A 412 3.81 8.41 28.07
C LYS A 412 3.48 9.45 29.13
N LYS A 413 3.31 10.71 28.71
CA LYS A 413 3.01 11.84 29.58
C LYS A 413 1.76 11.62 30.42
N LEU A 414 0.71 11.03 29.84
CA LEU A 414 -0.54 10.69 30.55
C LEU A 414 -0.30 9.77 31.77
N THR A 415 0.68 8.87 31.68
CA THR A 415 0.96 7.89 32.74
C THR A 415 2.02 8.33 33.74
N GLU A 416 2.76 9.40 33.47
CA GLU A 416 3.83 9.89 34.34
C GLU A 416 3.31 10.33 35.71
N GLY A 417 2.18 11.05 35.75
CA GLY A 417 1.58 11.51 37.01
C GLY A 417 1.14 10.34 37.89
N GLY A 418 0.43 9.37 37.33
CA GLY A 418 0.01 8.16 38.05
C GLY A 418 1.20 7.30 38.50
N ARG A 419 2.26 7.22 37.69
CA ARG A 419 3.49 6.52 38.05
C ARG A 419 4.24 7.22 39.18
N ALA A 420 4.36 8.54 39.14
CA ALA A 420 4.99 9.32 40.20
C ALA A 420 4.23 9.17 41.52
N ALA A 421 2.90 9.28 41.49
CA ALA A 421 2.06 9.07 42.67
C ALA A 421 2.20 7.65 43.24
N SER A 422 2.19 6.64 42.37
CA SER A 422 2.40 5.23 42.77
C SER A 422 3.79 5.00 43.36
N GLY A 423 4.83 5.65 42.79
CA GLY A 423 6.19 5.62 43.31
C GLY A 423 6.29 6.27 44.70
N CYS A 424 5.70 7.45 44.88
CA CYS A 424 5.62 8.10 46.18
C CYS A 424 4.88 7.24 47.21
N ARG A 425 3.76 6.61 46.82
CA ARG A 425 3.02 5.70 47.69
C ARG A 425 3.87 4.51 48.11
N PHE A 426 4.54 3.86 47.16
CA PHE A 426 5.44 2.73 47.45
C PHE A 426 6.60 3.13 48.36
N LEU A 427 7.24 4.29 48.13
CA LEU A 427 8.31 4.79 49.00
C LEU A 427 7.80 5.09 50.41
N THR A 428 6.57 5.62 50.51
CA THR A 428 5.92 5.88 51.80
C THR A 428 5.64 4.57 52.53
N GLU A 429 5.01 3.59 51.87
CA GLU A 429 4.76 2.25 52.40
C GLU A 429 6.06 1.56 52.84
N LEU A 430 7.12 1.67 52.02
CA LEU A 430 8.43 1.11 52.35
C LEU A 430 9.04 1.81 53.57
N SER A 431 8.96 3.14 53.66
CA SER A 431 9.45 3.89 54.83
C SER A 431 8.68 3.51 56.10
N GLN A 432 7.37 3.30 56.00
CA GLN A 432 6.53 2.84 57.10
C GLN A 432 6.86 1.42 57.55
N LEU A 433 7.33 0.55 56.65
CA LEU A 433 7.80 -0.79 57.00
C LEU A 433 9.21 -0.77 57.61
N LEU A 434 10.11 0.06 57.08
CA LEU A 434 11.50 0.14 57.54
C LEU A 434 11.64 0.81 58.91
N ASN A 435 10.80 1.79 59.24
CA ASN A 435 10.87 2.50 60.51
C ASN A 435 10.69 1.54 61.73
N PRO A 436 9.67 0.65 61.78
CA PRO A 436 9.55 -0.39 62.78
C PRO A 436 10.70 -1.39 62.81
N MET A 437 11.22 -1.80 61.65
CA MET A 437 12.37 -2.72 61.59
C MET A 437 13.63 -2.06 62.18
N LYS A 438 13.82 -0.77 61.92
CA LYS A 438 14.93 0.01 62.47
C LYS A 438 14.81 0.21 63.98
N THR A 439 13.61 0.48 64.50
CA THR A 439 13.40 0.59 65.95
C THR A 439 13.55 -0.77 66.65
N TRP A 440 13.11 -1.86 66.02
CA TRP A 440 13.32 -3.21 66.53
C TRP A 440 14.81 -3.57 66.59
N ALA A 441 15.57 -3.32 65.52
CA ALA A 441 17.02 -3.57 65.49
C ALA A 441 17.79 -2.72 66.51
N ALA A 442 17.42 -1.45 66.70
CA ALA A 442 18.08 -0.57 67.67
C ALA A 442 17.81 -0.96 69.14
N ASN A 443 16.65 -1.57 69.43
CA ASN A 443 16.32 -2.02 70.77
C ASN A 443 17.08 -3.29 71.20
N ASP A 444 17.58 -4.10 70.27
CA ASP A 444 18.34 -5.31 70.57
C ASP A 444 19.77 -4.99 71.06
N GLU A 445 20.38 -3.90 70.57
CA GLU A 445 21.71 -3.47 71.05
C GLU A 445 21.67 -2.94 72.49
N SER A 446 20.57 -2.30 72.90
CA SER A 446 20.43 -1.71 74.25
C SER A 446 20.15 -2.71 75.38
N ARG A 447 19.90 -3.99 75.08
CA ARG A 447 19.66 -5.06 76.07
C ARG A 447 20.89 -5.94 76.33
N SER A 448 22.05 -5.58 75.77
CA SER A 448 23.29 -6.35 75.86
C SER A 448 24.34 -5.82 76.87
N HIS A 449 23.91 -4.97 77.81
CA HIS A 449 24.77 -4.47 78.90
C HIS A 449 24.31 -4.91 80.29
#